data_AF-A0A4Q4R6R7-F1
#
_entry.id   AF-A0A4Q4R6R7-F1
#
_cell.length_a   1.000
_cell.length_b   1.000
_cell.length_c   1.000
_cell.angle_alpha   90.00
_cell.angle_beta   90.00
_cell.angle_gamma   90.00
#
_symmetry.space_group_name_H-M   'P 1'
#
loop_
_entity.id
_entity.type
_entity.pdbx_description
1 polymer ?
#
loop_
_entity_poly.entity_id
_entity_poly.type
_entity_poly.pdbx_seq_one_letter_code
_entity_poly.pdbx_strand_id
1 'polypeptide(L)'
;MARDQDYEAAVEKGTKLLQMSTKKTKTSIESAFKHSKELAQHGYHLETNQTSFEIECIAKALGDLNIDHKMIYDGGKNVRTHHQHGVYTAEADEYKTIRGYFSQVSNPSAGVLIADTNLSPSHAAAFDDAKDKGDIDLPLLRHWSDVAFLQYLSSFHSPLIQPISLNYIFRIQIQNSGTFLVLNKIIKMHGRSMYELWPGITFDIQSEEGKAILGTPHGSGVAWMLIQHSKALRERIIKKVTIFYAPKKDDLFRWPSLLFWIV
;
A
#
# COMPACT_ATOMS: atom_id res chain seq x y z
N MET A 1 -12.61 -1.94 26.25
CA MET A 1 -12.30 -0.51 26.52
C MET A 1 -11.21 -0.01 25.57
N ALA A 2 -9.89 -0.17 25.82
CA ALA A 2 -8.86 0.38 24.89
C ALA A 2 -8.92 -0.19 23.45
N ARG A 3 -9.11 -1.51 23.29
CA ARG A 3 -9.21 -2.16 21.96
C ARG A 3 -10.48 -1.80 21.17
N ASP A 4 -11.52 -1.34 21.85
CA ASP A 4 -12.77 -0.93 21.18
C ASP A 4 -12.64 0.50 20.66
N GLN A 5 -11.89 1.36 21.36
CA GLN A 5 -11.54 2.71 20.91
C GLN A 5 -10.73 2.71 19.60
N ASP A 6 -9.78 1.77 19.43
CA ASP A 6 -8.99 1.67 18.20
C ASP A 6 -9.86 1.34 16.98
N TYR A 7 -10.85 0.46 17.15
CA TYR A 7 -11.77 0.09 16.07
C TYR A 7 -12.73 1.24 15.73
N GLU A 8 -13.33 1.87 16.75
CA GLU A 8 -14.23 3.02 16.56
C GLU A 8 -13.50 4.21 15.89
N ALA A 9 -12.27 4.51 16.32
CA ALA A 9 -11.44 5.54 15.70
C ALA A 9 -11.11 5.20 14.23
N ALA A 10 -10.90 3.92 13.92
CA ALA A 10 -10.71 3.47 12.55
C ALA A 10 -12.00 3.64 11.72
N VAL A 11 -13.17 3.29 12.26
CA VAL A 11 -14.48 3.52 11.60
C VAL A 11 -14.70 5.01 11.32
N GLU A 12 -14.44 5.87 12.30
CA GLU A 12 -14.60 7.33 12.15
C GLU A 12 -13.68 7.88 11.06
N LYS A 13 -12.39 7.52 11.11
CA LYS A 13 -11.41 7.93 10.11
C LYS A 13 -11.75 7.41 8.71
N GLY A 14 -12.16 6.15 8.60
CA GLY A 14 -12.59 5.56 7.33
C GLY A 14 -13.83 6.25 6.76
N THR A 15 -14.78 6.62 7.61
CA THR A 15 -15.97 7.41 7.23
C THR A 15 -15.55 8.76 6.64
N LYS A 16 -14.61 9.47 7.27
CA LYS A 16 -14.06 10.73 6.75
C LYS A 16 -13.40 10.55 5.39
N LEU A 17 -12.55 9.53 5.23
CA LEU A 17 -11.88 9.23 3.96
C LEU A 17 -12.88 8.91 2.84
N LEU A 18 -13.91 8.13 3.12
CA LEU A 18 -14.94 7.76 2.15
C LEU A 18 -15.76 8.98 1.69
N GLN A 19 -16.05 9.91 2.62
CA GLN A 19 -16.67 11.19 2.28
C GLN A 19 -15.76 12.07 1.41
N MET A 20 -14.44 12.05 1.66
CA MET A 20 -13.47 12.78 0.83
C MET A 20 -13.39 12.20 -0.59
N SER A 21 -13.40 10.87 -0.75
CA SER A 21 -13.38 10.21 -2.07
C SER A 21 -14.62 10.50 -2.92
N THR A 22 -15.74 10.90 -2.32
CA THR A 22 -17.03 11.08 -3.01
C THR A 22 -17.43 12.54 -3.19
N LYS A 23 -16.89 13.47 -2.39
CA LYS A 23 -17.19 14.89 -2.50
C LYS A 23 -16.28 15.57 -3.54
N LYS A 24 -16.88 16.22 -4.53
CA LYS A 24 -16.18 17.21 -5.38
C LYS A 24 -15.90 18.46 -4.56
N THR A 25 -14.74 18.53 -3.90
CA THR A 25 -14.34 19.73 -3.15
C THR A 25 -13.91 20.84 -4.11
N LYS A 26 -14.22 22.11 -3.76
CA LYS A 26 -13.76 23.29 -4.52
C LYS A 26 -12.24 23.47 -4.48
N THR A 27 -11.60 23.01 -3.41
CA THR A 27 -10.14 23.01 -3.27
C THR A 27 -9.60 21.65 -3.70
N SER A 28 -8.61 21.66 -4.59
CA SER A 28 -7.96 20.46 -5.11
C SER A 28 -7.10 19.80 -4.03
N ILE A 29 -7.42 18.54 -3.66
CA ILE A 29 -6.62 17.70 -2.75
C ILE A 29 -5.51 16.95 -3.51
N GLU A 30 -5.35 17.26 -4.80
CA GLU A 30 -4.33 16.65 -5.66
C GLU A 30 -2.92 16.79 -5.11
N SER A 31 -2.16 15.71 -5.21
CA SER A 31 -0.74 15.67 -4.86
C SER A 31 0.05 16.65 -5.72
N ALA A 32 1.11 17.20 -5.11
CA ALA A 32 2.14 17.90 -5.84
C ALA A 32 2.96 16.94 -6.73
N PHE A 33 3.07 15.66 -6.32
CA PHE A 33 3.85 14.63 -6.99
C PHE A 33 3.05 13.93 -8.08
N LYS A 34 3.54 13.99 -9.32
CA LYS A 34 2.84 13.54 -10.54
C LYS A 34 3.71 12.75 -11.51
N HIS A 35 5.02 12.72 -11.31
CA HIS A 35 6.00 12.14 -12.22
C HIS A 35 6.98 11.24 -11.47
N SER A 36 7.23 10.05 -12.01
CA SER A 36 8.13 9.07 -11.39
C SER A 36 9.53 9.60 -11.07
N LYS A 37 10.04 10.58 -11.84
CA LYS A 37 11.34 11.25 -11.57
C LYS A 37 11.41 11.93 -10.19
N GLU A 38 10.27 12.28 -9.61
CA GLU A 38 10.20 12.91 -8.29
C GLU A 38 10.67 11.96 -7.17
N LEU A 39 10.63 10.64 -7.40
CA LEU A 39 11.26 9.68 -6.48
C LEU A 39 12.74 10.02 -6.27
N ALA A 40 13.51 10.11 -7.36
CA ALA A 40 14.93 10.45 -7.29
C ALA A 40 15.18 11.87 -6.77
N GLN A 41 14.34 12.84 -7.13
CA GLN A 41 14.44 14.22 -6.64
C GLN A 41 14.21 14.33 -5.13
N HIS A 42 13.53 13.36 -4.53
CA HIS A 42 13.27 13.27 -3.09
C HIS A 42 14.05 12.14 -2.41
N GLY A 43 15.21 11.76 -2.95
CA GLY A 43 16.17 10.87 -2.27
C GLY A 43 15.83 9.38 -2.33
N TYR A 44 14.95 8.96 -3.23
CA TYR A 44 14.68 7.54 -3.49
C TYR A 44 15.51 7.02 -4.66
N HIS A 45 16.18 5.90 -4.41
CA HIS A 45 17.00 5.20 -5.40
C HIS A 45 16.38 3.85 -5.71
N LEU A 46 16.32 3.51 -7.00
CA LEU A 46 15.87 2.19 -7.44
C LEU A 46 16.94 1.16 -7.06
N GLU A 47 16.55 0.14 -6.31
CA GLU A 47 17.43 -0.99 -6.01
C GLU A 47 17.11 -2.19 -6.90
N THR A 48 18.12 -2.67 -7.61
CA THR A 48 18.00 -3.78 -8.57
C THR A 48 18.38 -5.14 -7.98
N ASN A 49 19.06 -5.16 -6.83
CA ASN A 49 19.66 -6.37 -6.25
C ASN A 49 18.78 -7.05 -5.19
N GLN A 50 17.51 -6.65 -5.09
CA GLN A 50 16.61 -7.17 -4.06
C GLN A 50 16.03 -8.54 -4.42
N THR A 51 15.72 -9.32 -3.38
CA THR A 51 15.18 -10.68 -3.51
C THR A 51 13.88 -10.75 -4.31
N SER A 52 13.63 -11.91 -4.91
CA SER A 52 12.40 -12.20 -5.65
C SER A 52 11.18 -12.09 -4.75
N PHE A 53 10.13 -11.41 -5.24
CA PHE A 53 8.81 -11.47 -4.63
C PHE A 53 8.18 -12.85 -4.86
N GLU A 54 7.74 -13.52 -3.79
CA GLU A 54 7.02 -14.80 -3.87
C GLU A 54 5.56 -14.59 -4.31
N ILE A 55 5.34 -14.37 -5.60
CA ILE A 55 3.99 -14.14 -6.16
C ILE A 55 3.04 -15.33 -5.97
N GLU A 56 3.59 -16.54 -5.80
CA GLU A 56 2.83 -17.77 -5.58
C GLU A 56 1.89 -17.70 -4.38
N CYS A 57 2.22 -16.93 -3.33
CA CYS A 57 1.35 -16.78 -2.16
C CYS A 57 -0.03 -16.17 -2.49
N ILE A 58 -0.15 -15.49 -3.64
CA ILE A 58 -1.40 -14.90 -4.15
C ILE A 58 -1.77 -15.40 -5.55
N ALA A 59 -1.09 -16.40 -6.11
CA ALA A 59 -1.32 -16.86 -7.49
C ALA A 59 -2.77 -17.30 -7.73
N LYS A 60 -3.39 -18.01 -6.76
CA LYS A 60 -4.81 -18.37 -6.84
C LYS A 60 -5.72 -17.14 -6.91
N ALA A 61 -5.44 -16.12 -6.10
CA ALA A 61 -6.23 -14.89 -6.08
C ALA A 61 -6.13 -14.14 -7.41
N LEU A 62 -4.93 -14.04 -7.98
CA LEU A 62 -4.71 -13.45 -9.29
C LEU A 62 -5.41 -14.27 -10.40
N GLY A 63 -5.31 -15.60 -10.36
CA GLY A 63 -5.95 -16.50 -11.31
C GLY A 63 -7.48 -16.40 -11.30
N ASP A 64 -8.11 -16.37 -10.13
CA ASP A 64 -9.57 -16.21 -9.99
C ASP A 64 -10.06 -14.83 -10.51
N LEU A 65 -9.17 -13.83 -10.56
CA LEU A 65 -9.43 -12.50 -11.15
C LEU A 65 -9.02 -12.42 -12.64
N ASN A 66 -8.61 -13.54 -13.25
CA ASN A 66 -8.09 -13.61 -14.61
C ASN A 66 -6.87 -12.70 -14.85
N ILE A 67 -5.99 -12.61 -13.86
CA ILE A 67 -4.73 -11.87 -13.90
C ILE A 67 -3.57 -12.86 -13.97
N ASP A 68 -2.59 -12.53 -14.81
CA ASP A 68 -1.32 -13.27 -14.87
C ASP A 68 -0.65 -13.27 -13.49
N HIS A 69 -0.25 -14.44 -13.01
CA HIS A 69 0.44 -14.61 -11.73
C HIS A 69 1.95 -14.83 -11.89
N LYS A 70 2.50 -14.73 -13.11
CA LYS A 70 3.94 -14.86 -13.36
C LYS A 70 4.65 -13.52 -13.27
N MET A 71 5.86 -13.53 -12.73
CA MET A 71 6.75 -12.37 -12.75
C MET A 71 7.34 -12.17 -14.15
N ILE A 72 7.81 -10.95 -14.45
CA ILE A 72 8.39 -10.62 -15.77
C ILE A 72 9.59 -11.49 -16.14
N TYR A 73 10.40 -11.89 -15.16
CA TYR A 73 11.55 -12.79 -15.37
C TYR A 73 11.14 -14.25 -15.66
N ASP A 74 9.88 -14.62 -15.39
CA ASP A 74 9.29 -15.92 -15.74
C ASP A 74 8.39 -15.84 -16.99
N GLY A 75 8.52 -14.77 -17.78
CA GLY A 75 7.74 -14.52 -18.99
C GLY A 75 6.32 -13.97 -18.72
N GLY A 76 6.05 -13.49 -17.51
CA GLY A 76 4.80 -12.86 -17.13
C GLY A 76 4.78 -11.34 -17.31
N LYS A 77 3.77 -10.69 -16.71
CA LYS A 77 3.55 -9.24 -16.78
C LYS A 77 3.69 -8.49 -15.47
N ASN A 78 4.01 -9.20 -14.38
CA ASN A 78 4.19 -8.59 -13.07
C ASN A 78 5.64 -8.09 -12.89
N VAL A 79 5.79 -6.79 -12.65
CA VAL A 79 7.09 -6.12 -12.50
C VAL A 79 7.26 -5.66 -11.07
N ARG A 80 8.35 -6.09 -10.42
CA ARG A 80 8.71 -5.60 -9.09
C ARG A 80 9.50 -4.30 -9.19
N THR A 81 9.16 -3.36 -8.33
CA THR A 81 9.86 -2.10 -8.14
C THR A 81 10.22 -1.96 -6.67
N HIS A 82 11.48 -1.63 -6.39
CA HIS A 82 11.96 -1.38 -5.03
C HIS A 82 12.71 -0.05 -5.00
N HIS A 83 12.24 0.88 -4.18
CA HIS A 83 12.95 2.13 -3.93
C HIS A 83 13.34 2.24 -2.48
N GLN A 84 14.62 2.50 -2.24
CA GLN A 84 15.15 2.82 -0.92
C GLN A 84 15.40 4.32 -0.83
N HIS A 85 15.00 4.92 0.28
CA HIS A 85 15.32 6.28 0.64
C HIS A 85 16.68 6.31 1.34
N GLY A 86 17.53 7.23 0.94
CA GLY A 86 18.81 7.48 1.59
C GLY A 86 19.70 8.42 0.79
N VAL A 87 20.64 9.09 1.46
CA VAL A 87 21.64 9.95 0.79
C VAL A 87 22.89 9.11 0.56
N TYR A 88 23.07 8.62 -0.67
CA TYR A 88 24.36 8.05 -1.09
C TYR A 88 25.27 9.18 -1.58
N THR A 89 25.88 9.94 -0.67
CA THR A 89 27.06 10.75 -1.02
C THR A 89 28.29 10.17 -0.33
N ALA A 90 29.47 10.30 -0.96
CA ALA A 90 30.74 9.87 -0.37
C ALA A 90 31.06 10.59 0.97
N GLU A 91 30.34 11.67 1.25
CA GLU A 91 30.43 12.53 2.43
C GLU A 91 29.27 12.33 3.41
N ALA A 92 28.26 11.50 3.06
CA ALA A 92 27.14 11.24 3.94
C ALA A 92 27.58 10.33 5.08
N ASP A 93 27.48 10.86 6.31
CA ASP A 93 27.62 10.09 7.52
C ASP A 93 26.52 9.00 7.53
N GLU A 94 26.94 7.74 7.39
CA GLU A 94 26.06 6.56 7.33
C GLU A 94 25.07 6.54 8.52
N TYR A 95 25.48 7.12 9.66
CA TYR A 95 24.67 7.23 10.87
C TYR A 95 23.50 8.24 10.79
N LYS A 96 23.44 9.13 9.79
CA LYS A 96 22.36 10.12 9.62
C LYS A 96 21.34 9.78 8.53
N THR A 97 21.51 8.65 7.84
CA THR A 97 20.68 8.32 6.68
C THR A 97 19.38 7.62 7.08
N ILE A 98 18.23 8.22 6.79
CA ILE A 98 16.91 7.61 7.02
C ILE A 98 16.71 6.47 6.02
N ARG A 99 16.69 5.22 6.50
CA ARG A 99 16.60 3.99 5.70
C ARG A 99 15.16 3.53 5.45
N GLY A 100 14.30 4.45 5.01
CA GLY A 100 12.95 4.09 4.55
C GLY A 100 13.02 3.35 3.21
N TYR A 101 12.07 2.46 2.93
CA TYR A 101 11.98 1.78 1.64
C TYR A 101 10.54 1.42 1.28
N PHE A 102 10.28 1.32 -0.02
CA PHE A 102 8.99 0.90 -0.55
C PHE A 102 9.19 -0.11 -1.68
N SER A 103 8.58 -1.27 -1.53
CA SER A 103 8.53 -2.29 -2.58
C SER A 103 7.11 -2.65 -2.94
N GLN A 104 6.87 -2.80 -4.25
CA GLN A 104 5.61 -3.26 -4.79
C GLN A 104 5.82 -4.03 -6.10
N VAL A 105 4.81 -4.79 -6.47
CA VAL A 105 4.68 -5.41 -7.78
C VAL A 105 3.54 -4.74 -8.54
N SER A 106 3.76 -4.43 -9.81
CA SER A 106 2.78 -3.75 -10.66
C SER A 106 2.52 -4.56 -11.92
N ASN A 107 1.25 -4.64 -12.31
CA ASN A 107 0.81 -5.14 -13.62
C ASN A 107 -0.16 -4.13 -14.23
N PRO A 108 0.37 -3.10 -14.93
CA PRO A 108 -0.43 -2.05 -15.55
C PRO A 108 -1.47 -2.56 -16.54
N SER A 109 -1.16 -3.64 -17.27
CA SER A 109 -2.08 -4.20 -18.27
C SER A 109 -3.36 -4.78 -17.64
N ALA A 110 -3.27 -5.24 -16.39
CA ALA A 110 -4.41 -5.72 -15.62
C ALA A 110 -4.97 -4.67 -14.63
N GLY A 111 -4.31 -3.52 -14.49
CA GLY A 111 -4.68 -2.50 -13.51
C GLY A 111 -4.42 -2.97 -12.07
N VAL A 112 -3.28 -3.60 -11.80
CA VAL A 112 -2.99 -4.26 -10.50
C VAL A 112 -1.74 -3.66 -9.87
N LEU A 113 -1.85 -3.37 -8.58
CA LEU A 113 -0.72 -3.01 -7.72
C LEU A 113 -0.73 -3.90 -6.48
N ILE A 114 0.42 -4.47 -6.13
CA ILE A 114 0.61 -5.36 -4.98
C ILE A 114 1.69 -4.76 -4.10
N ALA A 115 1.31 -4.17 -2.97
CA ALA A 115 2.28 -3.66 -2.01
C ALA A 115 2.86 -4.82 -1.20
N ASP A 116 4.17 -5.02 -1.31
CA ASP A 116 4.90 -6.15 -0.72
C ASP A 116 5.46 -5.77 0.66
N THR A 117 6.52 -4.98 0.69
CA THR A 117 7.15 -4.54 1.95
C THR A 117 7.43 -3.03 1.91
N ASN A 118 7.05 -2.34 2.99
CA ASN A 118 7.13 -0.88 3.05
C ASN A 118 7.51 -0.44 4.48
N LEU A 119 8.58 0.36 4.57
CA LEU A 119 8.98 1.08 5.77
C LEU A 119 9.07 2.56 5.43
N SER A 120 8.10 3.38 5.87
CA SER A 120 8.13 4.81 5.55
C SER A 120 9.32 5.50 6.23
N PRO A 121 9.85 6.59 5.64
CA PRO A 121 10.91 7.39 6.26
C PRO A 121 10.56 7.82 7.70
N SER A 122 9.30 8.21 7.95
CA SER A 122 8.83 8.56 9.29
C SER A 122 8.90 7.41 10.28
N HIS A 123 8.63 6.18 9.83
CA HIS A 123 8.69 5.02 10.71
C HIS A 123 10.13 4.55 10.91
N ALA A 124 10.97 4.58 9.86
CA ALA A 124 12.40 4.32 9.95
C ALA A 124 13.07 5.25 10.97
N ALA A 125 12.79 6.56 10.89
CA ALA A 125 13.33 7.57 11.79
C ALA A 125 12.96 7.34 13.27
N ALA A 126 11.88 6.61 13.57
CA ALA A 126 11.53 6.28 14.95
C ALA A 126 12.36 5.12 15.54
N PHE A 127 13.00 4.31 14.69
CA PHE A 127 13.90 3.23 15.12
C PHE A 127 15.37 3.66 15.22
N ASP A 128 15.76 4.71 14.49
CA ASP A 128 17.07 5.31 14.64
C ASP A 128 17.05 6.14 15.94
N ASP A 129 17.85 5.74 16.95
CA ASP A 129 17.91 6.37 18.28
C ASP A 129 18.08 7.90 18.18
N ALA A 130 16.95 8.61 18.19
CA ALA A 130 16.88 10.06 17.94
C ALA A 130 17.43 10.90 19.11
N LYS A 131 17.76 10.27 20.24
CA LYS A 131 18.26 10.99 21.43
C LYS A 131 19.62 11.65 21.20
N ASP A 132 20.45 11.12 20.31
CA ASP A 132 21.79 11.67 20.01
C ASP A 132 21.90 12.35 18.63
N LYS A 133 20.82 12.35 17.81
CA LYS A 133 20.89 12.73 16.38
C LYS A 133 20.31 14.10 16.02
N GLY A 134 19.72 14.82 16.99
CA GLY A 134 19.03 16.09 16.73
C GLY A 134 17.74 15.91 15.90
N ASP A 135 17.19 17.01 15.37
CA ASP A 135 15.99 16.96 14.53
C ASP A 135 16.28 16.25 13.20
N ILE A 136 15.62 15.10 12.99
CA ILE A 136 15.67 14.37 11.71
C ILE A 136 14.69 15.04 10.74
N ASP A 137 15.20 15.67 9.68
CA ASP A 137 14.37 16.23 8.62
C ASP A 137 13.77 15.11 7.76
N LEU A 138 12.44 15.01 7.76
CA LEU A 138 11.72 13.98 7.02
C LEU A 138 11.45 14.45 5.59
N PRO A 139 11.68 13.61 4.56
CA PRO A 139 11.38 14.00 3.18
C PRO A 139 9.90 14.33 3.01
N LEU A 140 9.59 15.29 2.13
CA LEU A 140 8.21 15.63 1.78
C LEU A 140 7.48 14.41 1.18
N LEU A 141 8.15 13.70 0.28
CA LEU A 141 7.68 12.44 -0.28
C LEU A 141 7.96 11.29 0.70
N ARG A 142 7.05 11.06 1.64
CA ARG A 142 7.20 10.02 2.69
C ARG A 142 5.98 9.13 2.88
N HIS A 143 4.87 9.48 2.26
CA HIS A 143 3.62 8.74 2.39
C HIS A 143 3.53 7.66 1.32
N TRP A 144 3.04 6.49 1.73
CA TRP A 144 2.87 5.35 0.82
C TRP A 144 2.01 5.68 -0.39
N SER A 145 0.97 6.52 -0.23
CA SER A 145 0.04 6.89 -1.30
C SER A 145 0.77 7.48 -2.52
N ASP A 146 1.61 8.49 -2.28
CA ASP A 146 2.38 9.14 -3.33
C ASP A 146 3.46 8.20 -3.89
N VAL A 147 4.25 7.57 -3.02
CA VAL A 147 5.36 6.71 -3.47
C VAL A 147 4.85 5.53 -4.31
N ALA A 148 3.78 4.86 -3.85
CA ALA A 148 3.18 3.73 -4.56
C ALA A 148 2.62 4.16 -5.92
N PHE A 149 1.99 5.34 -6.00
CA PHE A 149 1.51 5.89 -7.27
C PHE A 149 2.66 6.21 -8.23
N LEU A 150 3.73 6.83 -7.76
CA LEU A 150 4.90 7.13 -8.60
C LEU A 150 5.62 5.85 -9.07
N GLN A 151 5.73 4.84 -8.22
CA GLN A 151 6.22 3.50 -8.60
C GLN A 151 5.29 2.80 -9.58
N TYR A 152 3.98 3.03 -9.49
CA TYR A 152 3.02 2.49 -10.44
C TYR A 152 3.19 3.16 -11.80
N LEU A 153 3.31 4.49 -11.84
CA LEU A 153 3.61 5.24 -13.06
C LEU A 153 4.88 4.78 -13.75
N SER A 154 5.95 4.47 -12.99
CA SER A 154 7.21 4.01 -13.56
C SER A 154 7.12 2.64 -14.23
N SER A 155 6.07 1.85 -13.96
CA SER A 155 5.88 0.53 -14.55
C SER A 155 5.18 0.53 -15.92
N PHE A 156 4.68 1.68 -16.38
CA PHE A 156 4.09 1.80 -17.71
C PHE A 156 5.17 1.96 -18.78
N HIS A 157 4.96 1.34 -19.94
CA HIS A 157 5.76 1.62 -21.13
C HIS A 157 5.51 3.05 -21.63
N SER A 158 6.52 3.66 -22.23
CA SER A 158 6.38 4.97 -22.89
C SER A 158 5.81 4.80 -24.31
N PRO A 159 4.82 5.62 -24.74
CA PRO A 159 4.18 6.70 -23.99
C PRO A 159 3.14 6.18 -22.98
N LEU A 160 2.96 6.92 -21.87
CA LEU A 160 1.94 6.63 -20.87
C LEU A 160 0.54 6.65 -21.53
N ILE A 161 -0.12 5.50 -21.58
CA ILE A 161 -1.49 5.42 -22.08
C ILE A 161 -2.44 5.91 -20.99
N GLN A 162 -3.05 7.07 -21.25
CA GLN A 162 -4.10 7.61 -20.40
C GLN A 162 -5.47 7.08 -20.85
N PRO A 163 -6.38 6.77 -19.92
CA PRO A 163 -6.21 6.88 -18.48
C PRO A 163 -5.45 5.72 -17.84
N ILE A 164 -4.83 6.00 -16.69
CA ILE A 164 -4.16 4.99 -15.88
C ILE A 164 -5.21 3.99 -15.38
N SER A 165 -5.10 2.75 -15.82
CA SER A 165 -5.95 1.65 -15.34
C SER A 165 -5.49 1.22 -13.95
N LEU A 166 -6.43 1.12 -13.01
CA LEU A 166 -6.20 0.60 -11.66
C LEU A 166 -7.52 0.04 -11.12
N ASN A 167 -7.59 -1.28 -11.04
CA ASN A 167 -8.77 -2.06 -10.67
C ASN A 167 -8.58 -2.75 -9.32
N TYR A 168 -7.34 -3.08 -8.97
CA TYR A 168 -7.02 -3.89 -7.79
C TYR A 168 -5.77 -3.37 -7.08
N ILE A 169 -5.87 -3.20 -5.76
CA ILE A 169 -4.71 -3.02 -4.90
C ILE A 169 -4.66 -4.15 -3.87
N PHE A 170 -3.56 -4.89 -3.85
CA PHE A 170 -3.25 -5.85 -2.80
C PHE A 170 -2.33 -5.22 -1.75
N ARG A 171 -2.62 -5.49 -0.48
CA ARG A 171 -1.73 -5.24 0.67
C ARG A 171 -1.49 -6.58 1.35
N ILE A 172 -0.36 -7.20 1.09
CA ILE A 172 -0.11 -8.58 1.53
C ILE A 172 0.68 -8.62 2.84
N GLN A 173 0.45 -9.68 3.62
CA GLN A 173 1.18 -9.97 4.87
C GLN A 173 1.35 -8.78 5.80
N ILE A 174 0.24 -8.21 6.23
CA ILE A 174 0.18 -6.99 7.02
C ILE A 174 0.68 -7.26 8.45
N GLN A 175 1.86 -6.71 8.77
CA GLN A 175 2.50 -6.80 10.10
C GLN A 175 2.26 -5.56 10.97
N ASN A 176 1.72 -4.48 10.41
CA ASN A 176 1.45 -3.25 11.16
C ASN A 176 0.40 -3.51 12.25
N SER A 177 0.80 -3.34 13.51
CA SER A 177 -0.02 -3.65 14.68
C SER A 177 -1.39 -2.97 14.67
N GLY A 178 -1.46 -1.68 14.35
CA GLY A 178 -2.72 -0.94 14.30
C GLY A 178 -3.69 -1.50 13.27
N THR A 179 -3.20 -1.88 12.09
CA THR A 179 -4.02 -2.54 11.07
C THR A 179 -4.43 -3.95 11.53
N PHE A 180 -3.48 -4.74 12.02
CA PHE A 180 -3.69 -6.11 12.47
C PHE A 180 -4.72 -6.22 13.62
N LEU A 181 -4.71 -5.28 14.57
CA LEU A 181 -5.68 -5.22 15.66
C LEU A 181 -7.12 -5.02 15.15
N VAL A 182 -7.31 -4.09 14.21
CA VAL A 182 -8.63 -3.84 13.58
C VAL A 182 -9.09 -5.08 12.80
N LEU A 183 -8.22 -5.69 11.99
CA LEU A 183 -8.57 -6.90 11.24
C LEU A 183 -8.93 -8.08 12.16
N ASN A 184 -8.18 -8.27 13.25
CA ASN A 184 -8.48 -9.31 14.25
C ASN A 184 -9.82 -9.07 14.95
N LYS A 185 -10.17 -7.82 15.25
CA LYS A 185 -11.47 -7.47 15.82
C LYS A 185 -12.59 -7.84 14.86
N ILE A 186 -12.46 -7.49 13.58
CA ILE A 186 -13.44 -7.81 12.53
C ILE A 186 -13.67 -9.32 12.44
N ILE A 187 -12.61 -10.13 12.28
CA ILE A 187 -12.80 -11.58 12.13
C ILE A 187 -13.44 -12.21 13.38
N LYS A 188 -13.13 -11.71 14.59
CA LYS A 188 -13.75 -12.18 15.84
C LYS A 188 -15.22 -11.82 15.94
N MET A 189 -15.61 -10.62 15.49
CA MET A 189 -17.03 -10.22 15.41
C MET A 189 -17.82 -11.13 14.47
N HIS A 190 -17.15 -11.68 13.46
CA HIS A 190 -17.70 -12.66 12.53
C HIS A 190 -17.53 -14.13 12.98
N GLY A 191 -17.23 -14.36 14.27
CA GLY A 191 -17.17 -15.70 14.85
C GLY A 191 -15.95 -16.53 14.44
N ARG A 192 -14.89 -15.89 13.92
CA ARG A 192 -13.70 -16.57 13.40
C ARG A 192 -12.50 -16.37 14.32
N SER A 193 -11.73 -17.43 14.51
CA SER A 193 -10.48 -17.42 15.26
C SER A 193 -9.25 -17.21 14.37
N MET A 194 -9.38 -17.43 13.06
CA MET A 194 -8.29 -17.36 12.09
C MET A 194 -8.78 -16.73 10.78
N TYR A 195 -7.85 -16.13 10.04
CA TYR A 195 -8.07 -15.69 8.67
C TYR A 195 -8.23 -16.90 7.73
N GLU A 196 -9.22 -16.84 6.85
CA GLU A 196 -9.40 -17.84 5.80
C GLU A 196 -8.37 -17.67 4.69
N LEU A 197 -7.95 -18.78 4.07
CA LEU A 197 -7.31 -18.73 2.76
C LEU A 197 -8.22 -18.01 1.76
N TRP A 198 -7.63 -17.52 0.66
CA TRP A 198 -8.40 -17.01 -0.47
C TRP A 198 -9.56 -17.97 -0.84
N PRO A 199 -10.82 -17.50 -0.98
CA PRO A 199 -11.24 -16.12 -1.25
C PRO A 199 -11.43 -15.20 -0.04
N GLY A 200 -11.31 -15.70 1.19
CA GLY A 200 -11.48 -14.87 2.39
C GLY A 200 -12.88 -14.27 2.56
N ILE A 201 -12.96 -13.14 3.26
CA ILE A 201 -14.21 -12.45 3.60
C ILE A 201 -14.24 -11.06 2.98
N THR A 202 -15.27 -10.77 2.19
CA THR A 202 -15.45 -9.48 1.52
C THR A 202 -16.46 -8.60 2.25
N PHE A 203 -16.10 -7.33 2.43
CA PHE A 203 -16.93 -6.28 3.00
C PHE A 203 -17.15 -5.16 1.98
N ASP A 204 -18.39 -4.70 1.86
CA ASP A 204 -18.69 -3.46 1.13
C ASP A 204 -17.97 -2.29 1.82
N ILE A 205 -17.41 -1.35 1.06
CA ILE A 205 -16.66 -0.24 1.68
C ILE A 205 -17.55 0.65 2.57
N GLN A 206 -18.87 0.67 2.34
CA GLN A 206 -19.85 1.44 3.10
C GLN A 206 -20.26 0.75 4.41
N SER A 207 -19.96 -0.55 4.57
CA SER A 207 -20.17 -1.27 5.83
C SER A 207 -19.29 -0.69 6.94
N GLU A 208 -19.64 -0.99 8.19
CA GLU A 208 -18.83 -0.58 9.33
C GLU A 208 -17.42 -1.18 9.26
N GLU A 209 -17.32 -2.47 8.92
CA GLU A 209 -16.04 -3.17 8.74
C GLU A 209 -15.23 -2.60 7.59
N GLY A 210 -15.88 -2.30 6.46
CA GLY A 210 -15.25 -1.64 5.32
C GLY A 210 -14.64 -0.30 5.70
N LYS A 211 -15.38 0.54 6.45
CA LYS A 211 -14.90 1.82 7.00
C LYS A 211 -13.77 1.61 8.00
N ALA A 212 -13.90 0.65 8.92
CA ALA A 212 -12.85 0.34 9.88
C ALA A 212 -11.54 -0.02 9.16
N ILE A 213 -11.58 -0.89 8.16
CA ILE A 213 -10.41 -1.27 7.35
C ILE A 213 -9.84 -0.05 6.64
N LEU A 214 -10.70 0.81 6.06
CA LEU A 214 -10.28 2.03 5.38
C LEU A 214 -9.55 3.02 6.32
N GLY A 215 -9.94 3.07 7.60
CA GLY A 215 -9.30 3.92 8.61
C GLY A 215 -7.92 3.44 9.08
N THR A 216 -7.58 2.16 8.86
CA THR A 216 -6.26 1.62 9.21
C THR A 216 -5.14 2.26 8.40
N PRO A 217 -3.87 2.24 8.86
CA PRO A 217 -2.74 2.70 8.05
C PRO A 217 -2.69 2.11 6.62
N HIS A 218 -3.05 0.83 6.46
CA HIS A 218 -3.04 0.16 5.15
C HIS A 218 -4.21 0.60 4.26
N GLY A 219 -5.42 0.66 4.79
CA GLY A 219 -6.59 1.15 4.05
C GLY A 219 -6.49 2.64 3.72
N SER A 220 -6.01 3.45 4.66
CA SER A 220 -5.86 4.89 4.47
C SER A 220 -4.84 5.22 3.39
N GLY A 221 -3.74 4.48 3.29
CA GLY A 221 -2.77 4.65 2.21
C GLY A 221 -3.42 4.45 0.83
N VAL A 222 -4.29 3.44 0.69
CA VAL A 222 -5.03 3.19 -0.55
C VAL A 222 -6.04 4.30 -0.83
N ALA A 223 -6.80 4.73 0.17
CA ALA A 223 -7.74 5.85 0.01
C ALA A 223 -7.04 7.14 -0.43
N TRP A 224 -5.94 7.50 0.25
CA TRP A 224 -5.17 8.70 -0.06
C TRP A 224 -4.57 8.65 -1.46
N MET A 225 -4.10 7.50 -1.93
CA MET A 225 -3.63 7.34 -3.31
C MET A 225 -4.72 7.72 -4.32
N LEU A 226 -5.94 7.23 -4.12
CA LEU A 226 -7.06 7.55 -5.03
C LEU A 226 -7.52 9.01 -4.91
N ILE A 227 -7.54 9.55 -3.69
CA ILE A 227 -7.95 10.95 -3.43
C ILE A 227 -6.93 11.94 -4.01
N GLN A 228 -5.63 11.72 -3.79
CA GLN A 228 -4.57 12.66 -4.15
C GLN A 228 -4.16 12.56 -5.62
N HIS A 229 -4.44 11.43 -6.29
CA HIS A 229 -4.15 11.25 -7.72
C HIS A 229 -5.44 11.05 -8.53
N SER A 230 -6.55 11.63 -8.07
CA SER A 230 -7.89 11.43 -8.63
C SER A 230 -7.96 11.81 -10.11
N LYS A 231 -7.26 12.86 -10.55
CA LYS A 231 -7.24 13.28 -11.96
C LYS A 231 -6.58 12.24 -12.86
N ALA A 232 -5.44 11.70 -12.43
CA ALA A 232 -4.70 10.70 -13.18
C ALA A 232 -5.43 9.34 -13.20
N LEU A 233 -6.16 9.04 -12.12
CA LEU A 233 -6.91 7.80 -11.95
C LEU A 233 -8.39 7.90 -12.41
N ARG A 234 -8.88 9.07 -12.83
CA ARG A 234 -10.28 9.34 -13.23
C ARG A 234 -11.33 9.12 -12.12
N GLU A 235 -11.14 9.74 -10.96
CA GLU A 235 -12.11 9.73 -9.85
C GLU A 235 -12.52 8.30 -9.41
N ARG A 236 -11.59 7.33 -9.52
CA ARG A 236 -11.80 5.94 -9.10
C ARG A 236 -12.05 5.85 -7.60
N ILE A 237 -12.94 4.94 -7.21
CA ILE A 237 -13.29 4.70 -5.80
C ILE A 237 -13.09 3.25 -5.39
N ILE A 238 -12.87 3.02 -4.09
CA ILE A 238 -12.90 1.67 -3.53
C ILE A 238 -14.35 1.26 -3.40
N LYS A 239 -14.72 0.09 -3.95
CA LYS A 239 -16.08 -0.47 -3.85
C LYS A 239 -16.21 -1.42 -2.67
N LYS A 240 -15.21 -2.27 -2.47
CA LYS A 240 -15.19 -3.32 -1.44
C LYS A 240 -13.76 -3.69 -1.10
N VAL A 241 -13.61 -4.36 0.03
CA VAL A 241 -12.32 -4.87 0.53
C VAL A 241 -12.49 -6.30 1.03
N THR A 242 -11.45 -7.12 0.90
CA THR A 242 -11.48 -8.52 1.32
C THR A 242 -10.28 -8.80 2.16
N ILE A 243 -10.52 -9.45 3.28
CA ILE A 243 -9.51 -9.97 4.18
C ILE A 243 -9.29 -11.43 3.83
N PHE A 244 -8.05 -11.82 3.59
CA PHE A 244 -7.69 -13.21 3.32
C PHE A 244 -6.27 -13.50 3.83
N TYR A 245 -5.94 -14.77 3.96
CA TYR A 245 -4.61 -15.24 4.29
C TYR A 245 -3.89 -15.71 3.02
N ALA A 246 -2.70 -15.15 2.79
CA ALA A 246 -1.80 -15.48 1.69
C ALA A 246 -0.54 -16.15 2.28
N PRO A 247 -0.50 -17.49 2.40
CA PRO A 247 0.60 -18.18 3.07
C PRO A 247 1.90 -18.02 2.27
N LYS A 248 2.96 -17.55 2.93
CA LYS A 248 4.35 -17.70 2.45
C LYS A 248 5.01 -18.86 3.20
N LYS A 249 6.06 -19.43 2.60
CA LYS A 249 6.73 -20.64 3.09
C LYS A 249 7.17 -20.53 4.56
N ASP A 250 7.59 -19.33 4.98
CA ASP A 250 8.11 -19.05 6.33
C ASP A 250 7.14 -18.23 7.21
N ASP A 251 5.86 -18.10 6.81
CA ASP A 251 4.88 -17.33 7.56
C ASP A 251 4.25 -18.13 8.71
N LEU A 252 4.91 -18.08 9.87
CA LEU A 252 4.45 -18.72 11.10
C LEU A 252 3.32 -17.96 11.81
N PHE A 253 3.16 -16.66 11.53
CA PHE A 253 2.25 -15.77 12.27
C PHE A 253 0.89 -15.58 11.58
N ARG A 254 0.76 -16.10 10.35
CA ARG A 254 -0.46 -16.03 9.53
C ARG A 254 -0.93 -14.60 9.31
N TRP A 255 -0.03 -13.76 8.81
CA TRP A 255 -0.31 -12.35 8.61
C TRP A 255 -1.44 -12.15 7.57
N PRO A 256 -2.48 -11.36 7.87
CA PRO A 256 -3.58 -11.14 6.95
C PRO A 256 -3.14 -10.30 5.75
N SER A 257 -3.85 -10.47 4.65
CA SER A 257 -3.73 -9.70 3.43
C SER A 257 -5.07 -9.04 3.10
N LEU A 258 -5.01 -7.91 2.40
CA LEU A 258 -6.16 -7.18 1.90
C LEU A 258 -6.12 -7.11 0.39
N LEU A 259 -7.28 -7.25 -0.24
CA LEU A 259 -7.52 -6.83 -1.61
C LEU A 259 -8.52 -5.68 -1.59
N PHE A 260 -8.28 -4.62 -2.34
CA PHE A 260 -9.21 -3.52 -2.57
C PHE A 260 -9.68 -3.57 -4.01
N TRP A 261 -11.01 -3.55 -4.20
CA TRP A 261 -11.65 -3.49 -5.52
C TRP A 261 -11.96 -2.04 -5.86
N ILE A 262 -11.49 -1.60 -7.02
CA ILE A 262 -11.56 -0.21 -7.46
C ILE A 262 -12.44 -0.14 -8.71
N VAL A 263 -13.32 0.86 -8.76
CA VAL A 263 -14.27 1.09 -9.87
C VAL A 263 -14.25 2.52 -10.36
#